data_AF-A0A7J4HMI0-F1
#
_entry.id   AF-A0A7J4HMI0-F1
#
_cell.length_a   1.000
_cell.length_b   1.000
_cell.length_c   1.000
_cell.angle_alpha   90.00
_cell.angle_beta   90.00
_cell.angle_gamma   90.00
#
_symmetry.space_group_name_H-M   'P 1'
#
loop_
_entity.id
_entity.type
_entity.pdbx_description
1 polymer ?
#
loop_
_entity_poly.entity_id
_entity_poly.type
_entity_poly.pdbx_seq_one_letter_code
_entity_poly.pdbx_strand_id
1 'polypeptide(L)'
;MQKIELKENSGFMEFGRIPHHIYYETNSESFEDLSEKSPAIYKLTPNLLSLSENKNVSQEKDYSLSIWIHESVPRNYVDNIMFHELVEAELVLVDKLDQKSAHKLAVKFEEKYIKKFYGLEKLTELYIWRRENINNY
;
A
#
# COMPACT_ATOMS: atom_id res chain seq x y z
N MET A 1 14.37 -1.01 -7.73
CA MET A 1 13.28 -0.10 -7.33
C MET A 1 12.61 0.46 -8.57
N GLN A 2 11.41 -0.03 -8.86
CA GLN A 2 10.54 0.33 -9.98
C GLN A 2 9.61 1.48 -9.55
N LYS A 3 9.25 2.38 -10.47
CA LYS A 3 8.24 3.42 -10.23
C LYS A 3 6.84 2.81 -10.32
N ILE A 4 6.00 3.08 -9.32
CA ILE A 4 4.58 2.72 -9.32
C ILE A 4 3.79 3.85 -9.98
N GLU A 5 2.88 3.48 -10.88
CA GLU A 5 1.94 4.40 -11.52
C GLU A 5 0.59 3.69 -11.63
N LEU A 6 -0.30 3.90 -10.65
CA LEU A 6 -1.64 3.33 -10.69
C LEU A 6 -2.47 4.12 -11.71
N LYS A 7 -3.16 3.43 -12.63
CA LYS A 7 -4.00 4.10 -13.66
C LYS A 7 -5.48 4.10 -13.31
N GLU A 8 -5.89 3.19 -12.46
CA GLU A 8 -7.28 2.92 -12.10
C GLU A 8 -7.43 2.98 -10.59
N ASN A 9 -8.66 3.16 -10.11
CA ASN A 9 -8.92 3.27 -8.68
C ASN A 9 -8.76 1.93 -7.96
N SER A 10 -9.01 0.81 -8.63
CA SER A 10 -8.77 -0.51 -8.08
C SER A 10 -8.16 -1.43 -9.13
N GLY A 11 -7.60 -2.55 -8.71
CA GLY A 11 -7.03 -3.52 -9.62
C GLY A 11 -6.14 -4.54 -8.93
N PHE A 12 -5.45 -5.33 -9.75
CA PHE A 12 -4.48 -6.30 -9.29
C PHE A 12 -3.08 -5.95 -9.77
N MET A 13 -2.08 -6.18 -8.93
CA MET A 13 -0.68 -6.01 -9.27
C MET A 13 0.21 -7.05 -8.57
N GLU A 14 1.48 -7.06 -8.97
CA GLU A 14 2.55 -7.78 -8.29
C GLU A 14 3.61 -6.77 -7.85
N PHE A 15 4.28 -7.05 -6.73
CA PHE A 15 5.34 -6.20 -6.23
C PHE A 15 6.40 -7.00 -5.46
N GLY A 16 7.66 -6.78 -5.85
CA GLY A 16 8.81 -7.31 -5.13
C GLY A 16 8.76 -8.83 -4.98
N ARG A 17 8.87 -9.29 -3.74
CA ARG A 17 8.90 -10.69 -3.30
C ARG A 17 7.62 -11.11 -2.58
N ILE A 18 6.57 -10.30 -2.61
CA ILE A 18 5.31 -10.62 -1.92
C ILE A 18 4.72 -11.89 -2.55
N PRO A 19 4.49 -12.97 -1.79
CA PRO A 19 4.06 -14.27 -2.33
C PRO A 19 2.55 -14.34 -2.59
N HIS A 20 1.87 -13.20 -2.66
CA HIS A 20 0.42 -13.07 -2.83
C HIS A 20 0.12 -12.12 -3.98
N HIS A 21 -0.96 -12.39 -4.72
CA HIS A 21 -1.52 -11.38 -5.60
C HIS A 21 -2.00 -10.18 -4.79
N ILE A 22 -1.71 -8.98 -5.30
CA ILE A 22 -2.00 -7.75 -4.59
C ILE A 22 -3.24 -7.13 -5.21
N TYR A 23 -4.34 -7.12 -4.46
CA TYR A 23 -5.48 -6.28 -4.79
C TYR A 23 -5.24 -4.90 -4.20
N TYR A 24 -5.45 -3.86 -4.98
CA TYR A 24 -5.48 -2.51 -4.45
C TYR A 24 -6.82 -1.85 -4.71
N GLU A 25 -7.19 -0.97 -3.80
CA GLU A 25 -8.29 -0.04 -3.95
C GLU A 25 -7.85 1.31 -3.40
N THR A 26 -8.05 2.32 -4.21
CA THR A 26 -7.81 3.72 -3.91
C THR A 26 -9.15 4.42 -3.97
N ASN A 27 -9.30 5.49 -3.21
CA ASN A 27 -10.60 6.12 -3.00
C ASN A 27 -11.59 5.23 -2.25
N SER A 28 -11.09 4.44 -1.30
CA SER A 28 -11.93 3.68 -0.39
C SER A 28 -12.52 4.58 0.68
N GLU A 29 -13.77 4.34 1.04
CA GLU A 29 -14.44 4.98 2.17
C GLU A 29 -13.84 4.50 3.51
N SER A 30 -14.11 5.22 4.60
CA SER A 30 -13.67 4.80 5.94
C SER A 30 -14.29 3.46 6.36
N PHE A 31 -13.48 2.55 6.90
CA PHE A 31 -13.91 1.29 7.54
C PHE A 31 -12.88 0.85 8.57
N GLU A 32 -13.28 0.10 9.61
CA GLU A 32 -12.43 -0.38 10.73
C GLU A 32 -11.21 0.51 11.07
N ASP A 33 -10.07 0.24 10.44
CA ASP A 33 -8.76 0.85 10.69
C ASP A 33 -8.34 1.89 9.63
N LEU A 34 -9.11 2.02 8.54
CA LEU A 34 -8.94 2.99 7.47
C LEU A 34 -9.78 4.23 7.75
N SER A 35 -9.12 5.38 7.85
CA SER A 35 -9.77 6.68 8.08
C SER A 35 -8.91 7.80 7.52
N GLU A 36 -9.41 9.04 7.52
CA GLU A 36 -8.60 10.21 7.15
C GLU A 36 -7.29 10.32 7.95
N LYS A 37 -7.31 9.88 9.21
CA LYS A 37 -6.15 9.91 10.13
C LYS A 37 -5.25 8.68 10.03
N SER A 38 -5.70 7.63 9.38
CA SER A 38 -4.98 6.39 9.09
C SER A 38 -5.32 5.97 7.66
N PRO A 39 -4.78 6.69 6.66
CA PRO A 39 -5.37 6.74 5.33
C PRO A 39 -4.92 5.61 4.41
N ALA A 40 -4.17 4.64 4.92
CA ALA A 40 -3.85 3.42 4.20
C ALA A 40 -3.72 2.24 5.16
N ILE A 41 -4.11 1.07 4.67
CA ILE A 41 -3.93 -0.20 5.37
C ILE A 41 -3.77 -1.33 4.38
N TYR A 42 -3.00 -2.34 4.76
CA TYR A 42 -2.98 -3.63 4.08
C TYR A 42 -3.44 -4.76 5.00
N LYS A 43 -4.16 -5.74 4.45
CA LYS A 43 -4.56 -6.97 5.15
C LYS A 43 -4.49 -8.16 4.19
N LEU A 44 -4.24 -9.35 4.74
CA LEU A 44 -4.47 -10.59 3.99
C LEU A 44 -5.97 -10.89 3.96
N THR A 45 -6.52 -11.04 2.77
CA THR A 45 -7.94 -11.30 2.53
C THR A 45 -8.12 -12.60 1.76
N PRO A 46 -9.31 -13.23 1.80
CA PRO A 46 -9.61 -14.34 0.88
C PRO A 46 -9.33 -13.94 -0.57
N ASN A 47 -8.78 -14.85 -1.37
CA ASN A 47 -8.35 -14.55 -2.74
C ASN A 47 -9.44 -13.91 -3.59
N LEU A 48 -9.26 -12.61 -3.88
CA LEU A 48 -10.21 -11.81 -4.65
C LEU A 48 -10.14 -12.09 -6.15
N LEU A 49 -9.05 -12.69 -6.66
CA LEU A 49 -9.00 -13.13 -8.06
C LEU A 49 -9.97 -14.28 -8.34
N SER A 50 -10.16 -15.16 -7.35
CA SER A 50 -11.10 -16.29 -7.47
C SER A 50 -12.57 -15.86 -7.55
N LEU A 51 -12.88 -14.64 -7.10
CA LEU A 51 -14.21 -14.03 -7.22
C LEU A 51 -14.39 -13.27 -8.54
N SER A 52 -13.29 -12.80 -9.16
CA SER A 52 -13.30 -12.10 -10.45
C SER A 52 -13.33 -13.06 -11.64
N GLU A 53 -12.75 -14.25 -11.51
CA GLU A 53 -12.79 -15.27 -12.54
C GLU A 53 -13.68 -16.43 -12.06
N ASN A 54 -14.80 -16.71 -12.74
CA ASN A 54 -15.65 -17.90 -12.52
C ASN A 54 -14.86 -19.21 -12.80
N LYS A 55 -13.86 -19.53 -12.00
CA LYS A 55 -13.04 -20.74 -12.12
C LYS A 55 -13.05 -21.49 -10.80
N ASN A 56 -13.43 -22.76 -10.88
CA ASN A 56 -13.22 -23.73 -9.82
C ASN A 56 -11.72 -23.93 -9.63
N VAL A 57 -11.10 -23.16 -8.74
CA VAL A 57 -9.70 -23.31 -8.33
C VAL A 57 -9.64 -24.03 -6.99
N SER A 58 -8.71 -24.97 -6.89
CA SER A 58 -8.49 -25.90 -5.79
C SER A 58 -8.22 -25.24 -4.43
N GLN A 59 -8.69 -25.90 -3.36
CA GLN A 59 -8.69 -25.46 -1.96
C GLN A 59 -7.30 -25.43 -1.28
N GLU A 60 -6.31 -24.74 -1.83
CA GLU A 60 -5.08 -24.40 -1.09
C GLU A 60 -5.11 -22.93 -0.65
N LYS A 61 -6.00 -22.60 0.31
CA LYS A 61 -6.02 -21.34 1.09
C LYS A 61 -5.42 -20.13 0.35
N ASP A 62 -6.00 -19.76 -0.79
CA ASP A 62 -5.51 -18.61 -1.54
C ASP A 62 -5.87 -17.34 -0.78
N TYR A 63 -4.88 -16.58 -0.34
CA TYR A 63 -5.06 -15.23 0.18
C TYR A 63 -4.49 -14.22 -0.81
N SER A 64 -5.17 -13.08 -0.95
CA SER A 64 -4.61 -11.88 -1.58
C SER A 64 -4.07 -10.95 -0.51
N LEU A 65 -3.04 -10.17 -0.84
CA LEU A 65 -2.72 -8.97 -0.09
C LEU A 65 -3.64 -7.86 -0.60
N SER A 66 -4.57 -7.40 0.21
CA SER A 66 -5.40 -6.25 -0.12
C SER A 66 -4.79 -4.99 0.50
N ILE A 67 -4.70 -3.93 -0.29
CA ILE A 67 -4.26 -2.61 0.14
C ILE A 67 -5.37 -1.61 -0.16
N TRP A 68 -5.82 -0.88 0.85
CA TRP A 68 -6.82 0.17 0.69
C TRP A 68 -6.22 1.53 1.03
N ILE A 69 -6.53 2.53 0.22
CA ILE A 69 -6.13 3.92 0.41
C ILE A 69 -7.40 4.78 0.48
N HIS A 70 -7.53 5.51 1.58
CA HIS A 70 -8.68 6.35 1.89
C HIS A 70 -8.86 7.47 0.86
N GLU A 71 -10.10 7.82 0.53
CA GLU A 71 -10.44 8.88 -0.44
C GLU A 71 -9.90 10.27 -0.08
N SER A 72 -9.59 10.52 1.19
CA SER A 72 -8.98 11.78 1.62
C SER A 72 -7.53 11.95 1.17
N VAL A 73 -6.87 10.90 0.65
CA VAL A 73 -5.51 10.98 0.14
C VAL A 73 -5.51 11.73 -1.20
N PRO A 74 -4.82 12.89 -1.29
CA PRO A 74 -4.65 13.58 -2.56
C PRO A 74 -4.03 12.67 -3.62
N ARG A 75 -4.58 12.69 -4.85
CA ARG A 75 -4.18 11.77 -5.94
C ARG A 75 -2.67 11.75 -6.20
N ASN A 76 -1.99 12.88 -6.04
CA ASN A 76 -0.56 13.04 -6.23
C ASN A 76 0.31 12.39 -5.13
N TYR A 77 -0.29 11.85 -4.07
CA TYR A 77 0.39 11.08 -3.02
C TYR A 77 0.02 9.60 -3.01
N VAL A 78 -1.05 9.19 -3.72
CA VAL A 78 -1.54 7.81 -3.76
C VAL A 78 -0.43 6.81 -4.14
N ASP A 79 0.35 7.10 -5.20
CA ASP A 79 1.41 6.18 -5.64
C ASP A 79 2.53 6.05 -4.59
N ASN A 80 2.78 7.10 -3.80
CA ASN A 80 3.80 7.12 -2.76
C ASN A 80 3.33 6.32 -1.54
N ILE A 81 2.09 6.55 -1.11
CA ILE A 81 1.46 5.80 -0.02
C ILE A 81 1.35 4.32 -0.40
N MET A 82 0.93 4.00 -1.62
CA MET A 82 0.92 2.64 -2.13
C MET A 82 2.31 2.00 -2.05
N PHE A 83 3.35 2.71 -2.49
CA PHE A 83 4.72 2.22 -2.38
C PHE A 83 5.12 1.93 -0.93
N HIS A 84 4.76 2.81 0.01
CA HIS A 84 5.00 2.60 1.44
C HIS A 84 4.34 1.31 1.94
N GLU A 85 3.04 1.14 1.68
CA GLU A 85 2.29 -0.05 2.12
C GLU A 85 2.87 -1.34 1.54
N LEU A 86 3.25 -1.32 0.25
CA LEU A 86 3.85 -2.47 -0.42
C LEU A 86 5.20 -2.87 0.19
N VAL A 87 6.06 -1.90 0.48
CA VAL A 87 7.35 -2.17 1.12
C VAL A 87 7.14 -2.68 2.54
N GLU A 88 6.24 -2.05 3.31
CA GLU A 88 5.94 -2.48 4.67
C GLU A 88 5.40 -3.91 4.68
N ALA A 89 4.45 -4.24 3.79
CA ALA A 89 3.90 -5.58 3.65
C ALA A 89 4.96 -6.60 3.22
N GLU A 90 5.86 -6.27 2.28
CA GLU A 90 6.97 -7.15 1.90
C GLU A 90 7.87 -7.47 3.11
N LEU A 91 8.25 -6.45 3.89
CA LEU A 91 9.10 -6.59 5.07
C LEU A 91 8.46 -7.46 6.16
N VAL A 92 7.15 -7.34 6.37
CA VAL A 92 6.41 -8.15 7.35
C VAL A 92 6.23 -9.58 6.84
N LEU A 93 5.74 -9.75 5.61
CA LEU A 93 5.34 -11.06 5.10
C LEU A 93 6.53 -11.92 4.67
N VAL A 94 7.56 -11.31 4.08
CA VAL A 94 8.72 -12.02 3.53
C VAL A 94 9.86 -12.05 4.54
N ASP A 95 10.25 -10.88 5.04
CA ASP A 95 11.42 -10.75 5.93
C ASP A 95 11.08 -11.00 7.41
N LYS A 96 9.79 -11.25 7.72
CA LYS A 96 9.28 -11.60 9.06
C LYS A 96 9.60 -10.56 10.13
N LEU A 97 9.68 -9.28 9.74
CA LEU A 97 9.84 -8.19 10.68
C LEU A 97 8.54 -7.92 11.44
N ASP A 98 8.66 -7.46 12.69
CA ASP A 98 7.51 -6.88 13.39
C ASP A 98 7.06 -5.58 12.70
N GLN A 99 5.77 -5.25 12.82
CA GLN A 99 5.16 -4.09 12.16
C GLN A 99 5.94 -2.79 12.40
N LYS A 100 6.40 -2.55 13.64
CA LYS A 100 7.06 -1.31 14.01
C LYS A 100 8.44 -1.19 13.37
N SER A 101 9.18 -2.29 13.28
CA SER A 101 10.47 -2.34 12.58
C SER A 101 10.29 -2.23 11.07
N ALA A 102 9.29 -2.92 10.51
CA ALA A 102 8.94 -2.84 9.09
C ALA A 102 8.57 -1.41 8.68
N HIS A 103 7.68 -0.76 9.44
CA HIS A 103 7.25 0.61 9.21
C HIS A 103 8.42 1.59 9.15
N LYS A 104 9.32 1.54 10.15
CA LYS A 104 10.51 2.42 10.20
C LYS A 104 11.44 2.24 8.99
N LEU A 105 11.51 1.03 8.44
CA LEU A 105 12.29 0.77 7.23
C LEU A 105 11.53 1.22 5.98
N ALA A 106 10.22 0.97 5.91
CA ALA A 106 9.36 1.42 4.81
C ALA A 106 9.44 2.93 4.60
N VAL A 107 9.39 3.73 5.69
CA VAL A 107 9.59 5.20 5.61
C VAL A 107 10.93 5.55 4.95
N LYS A 108 12.03 4.86 5.30
CA LYS A 108 13.35 5.11 4.70
C LYS A 108 13.41 4.71 3.23
N PHE A 109 12.71 3.65 2.84
CA PHE A 109 12.62 3.23 1.44
C PHE A 109 11.76 4.21 0.63
N GLU A 110 10.64 4.65 1.19
CA GLU A 110 9.75 5.65 0.59
C GLU A 110 10.49 6.97 0.37
N GLU A 111 11.24 7.47 1.36
CA GLU A 111 12.06 8.66 1.19
C GLU A 111 13.01 8.54 -0.01
N LYS A 112 13.69 7.40 -0.13
CA LYS A 112 14.60 7.14 -1.25
C LYS A 112 13.85 7.05 -2.57
N TYR A 113 12.67 6.45 -2.56
CA TYR A 113 11.77 6.34 -3.72
C TYR A 113 11.33 7.72 -4.21
N ILE A 114 10.82 8.56 -3.31
CA ILE A 114 10.34 9.90 -3.64
C ILE A 114 11.48 10.77 -4.14
N LYS A 115 12.62 10.81 -3.42
CA LYS A 115 13.81 11.55 -3.85
C LYS A 115 14.27 11.15 -5.24
N LYS A 116 14.21 9.86 -5.58
CA LYS A 116 14.64 9.34 -6.88
C LYS A 116 13.70 9.72 -8.03
N PHE A 117 12.39 9.62 -7.83
CA PHE A 117 11.43 9.70 -8.94
C PHE A 117 10.63 11.01 -9.01
N TYR A 118 10.54 11.75 -7.90
CA TYR A 118 9.72 12.96 -7.80
C TYR A 118 10.49 14.16 -7.23
N GLY A 119 11.69 13.95 -6.67
CA GLY A 119 12.56 15.00 -6.16
C GLY A 119 12.32 15.36 -4.69
N LEU A 120 13.18 16.24 -4.15
CA LEU A 120 13.17 16.61 -2.74
C LEU A 120 11.94 17.45 -2.36
N GLU A 121 11.50 18.34 -3.23
CA GLU A 121 10.32 19.18 -3.02
C GLU A 121 9.07 18.33 -2.76
N LYS A 122 8.87 17.27 -3.56
CA LYS A 122 7.73 16.36 -3.38
C LYS A 122 7.75 15.63 -2.04
N LEU A 123 8.95 15.27 -1.56
CA LEU A 123 9.08 14.65 -0.24
C LEU A 123 8.70 15.62 0.86
N THR A 124 9.13 16.88 0.75
CA THR A 124 8.78 17.93 1.71
C THR A 124 7.27 18.19 1.73
N GLU A 125 6.63 18.29 0.57
CA GLU A 125 5.17 18.42 0.47
C GLU A 125 4.43 17.26 1.15
N LEU A 126 4.85 16.01 0.90
CA LEU A 126 4.25 14.84 1.51
C LEU A 126 4.35 14.90 3.04
N TYR A 127 5.52 15.27 3.58
CA TYR A 127 5.68 15.40 5.03
C TYR A 127 4.83 16.49 5.65
N ILE A 128 4.69 17.64 5.00
CA ILE A 128 3.81 18.71 5.46
C ILE A 128 2.38 18.18 5.52
N TRP A 129 1.91 17.55 4.44
CA TRP A 129 0.57 16.98 4.38
C TRP A 129 0.35 15.91 5.47
N ARG A 130 1.30 14.98 5.66
CA ARG A 130 1.19 13.94 6.69
C ARG A 130 1.10 14.51 8.09
N ARG A 131 1.94 15.49 8.42
CA ARG A 131 1.94 16.15 9.73
C ARG A 131 0.61 16.84 10.05
N GLU A 132 -0.05 17.37 9.02
CA GLU A 132 -1.32 18.09 9.17
C GLU A 132 -2.52 17.13 9.19
N ASN A 133 -2.43 15.98 8.52
CA ASN A 133 -3.59 15.14 8.22
C ASN A 133 -3.56 13.75 8.87
N ILE A 134 -2.40 13.16 9.16
CA ILE A 134 -2.27 11.78 9.65
C ILE A 134 -1.88 11.77 11.13
N ASN A 135 -2.46 10.85 11.91
CA ASN A 135 -2.05 10.64 13.30
C ASN A 135 -0.74 9.84 13.36
N ASN A 136 0.23 10.34 14.13
CA ASN A 136 1.46 9.61 14.52
C ASN A 136 2.25 8.98 13.35
N TYR A 137 2.43 9.72 12.25
CA TYR A 137 3.34 9.35 11.16
C TYR A 137 4.78 9.84 11.41
#